data_AF-A0A5E4N7M1-F1
#
_entry.id   AF-A0A5E4N7M1-F1
#
_cell.length_a   1.000
_cell.length_b   1.000
_cell.length_c   1.000
_cell.angle_alpha   90.00
_cell.angle_beta   90.00
_cell.angle_gamma   90.00
#
_symmetry.space_group_name_H-M   'P 1'
#
loop_
_entity.id
_entity.type
_entity.pdbx_description
1 polymer ?
#
loop_
_entity_poly.entity_id
_entity_poly.type
_entity_poly.pdbx_seq_one_letter_code
_entity_poly.pdbx_strand_id
1 'polypeptide(L)'
;MRTIGGLTKSTPQKWLPVLTRDLTRDKFNISYKWESDWTIENPDNQKLVINPTIIQPGFELKRNTWVTLNRIRTGHGRSGHIMYKWGMRVTETCDCGYESQTINHITTKCSIRVFPGTMEDIHLVKNEAVEWMKNLDLEL
;
A
#
# COMPACT_ATOMS: atom_id res chain seq x y z
N MET A 1 -6.73 -20.77 -9.76
CA MET A 1 -6.11 -22.09 -9.57
C MET A 1 -4.73 -21.85 -8.97
N ARG A 2 -4.46 -22.25 -7.72
CA ARG A 2 -3.12 -22.10 -7.10
C ARG A 2 -2.54 -23.49 -6.86
N THR A 3 -1.37 -23.74 -7.42
CA THR A 3 -0.56 -24.95 -7.23
C THR A 3 0.47 -24.67 -6.16
N ILE A 4 0.42 -25.40 -5.04
CA ILE A 4 1.51 -25.48 -4.07
C ILE A 4 1.81 -26.96 -3.88
N GLY A 5 3.03 -27.39 -4.20
CA GLY A 5 3.50 -28.76 -3.99
C GLY A 5 2.93 -29.84 -4.92
N GLY A 6 2.48 -29.48 -6.13
CA GLY A 6 2.07 -30.47 -7.15
C GLY A 6 0.73 -31.16 -6.91
N LEU A 7 -0.01 -30.84 -5.85
CA LEU A 7 -1.37 -31.32 -5.61
C LEU A 7 -2.37 -30.18 -5.84
N THR A 8 -3.24 -30.35 -6.84
CA THR A 8 -4.43 -29.52 -7.04
C THR A 8 -5.44 -29.86 -5.94
N LYS A 9 -5.41 -29.11 -4.83
CA LYS A 9 -6.50 -29.17 -3.86
C LYS A 9 -7.71 -28.42 -4.42
N SER A 10 -8.63 -29.14 -5.04
CA SER A 10 -9.96 -28.65 -5.34
C SER A 10 -10.87 -28.82 -4.13
N THR A 11 -11.87 -27.95 -4.00
CA THR A 11 -12.94 -28.11 -3.02
C THR A 11 -13.62 -29.46 -3.27
N PRO A 12 -13.77 -30.34 -2.26
CA PRO A 12 -14.35 -31.66 -2.48
C PRO A 12 -15.75 -31.55 -3.09
N GLN A 13 -16.05 -32.39 -4.10
CA GLN A 13 -17.27 -32.31 -4.92
C GLN A 13 -18.57 -32.20 -4.11
N LYS A 14 -18.62 -32.81 -2.92
CA LYS A 14 -19.75 -32.79 -1.98
C LYS A 14 -20.07 -31.42 -1.37
N TRP A 15 -19.11 -30.49 -1.35
CA TRP A 15 -19.28 -29.14 -0.81
C TRP A 15 -19.63 -28.10 -1.89
N LEU A 16 -19.40 -28.43 -3.16
CA LEU A 16 -19.70 -27.53 -4.28
C LEU A 16 -21.19 -27.13 -4.33
N PRO A 17 -22.18 -28.02 -4.15
CA PRO A 17 -23.60 -27.66 -4.20
C PRO A 17 -24.05 -26.80 -3.01
N VAL A 18 -23.40 -26.94 -1.85
CA VAL A 18 -23.72 -26.16 -0.64
C VAL A 18 -23.23 -24.73 -0.83
N LEU A 19 -21.95 -24.56 -1.18
CA LEU A 19 -21.34 -23.25 -1.44
C LEU A 19 -22.00 -22.52 -2.63
N THR A 20 -22.41 -23.22 -3.68
CA THR A 20 -23.09 -22.59 -4.83
C THR A 20 -24.56 -22.25 -4.56
N ARG A 21 -25.27 -23.02 -3.73
CA ARG A 21 -26.63 -22.69 -3.29
C ARG A 21 -26.64 -21.45 -2.41
N ASP A 22 -25.67 -21.30 -1.52
CA ASP A 22 -25.59 -20.13 -0.63
C ASP A 22 -25.35 -18.83 -1.42
N LEU A 23 -24.49 -18.87 -2.45
CA LEU A 23 -24.24 -17.71 -3.32
C LEU A 23 -25.46 -17.32 -4.18
N THR A 24 -26.23 -18.30 -4.65
CA THR A 24 -27.38 -18.08 -5.55
C THR A 24 -28.68 -17.75 -4.82
N ARG A 25 -28.87 -18.28 -3.60
CA ARG A 25 -30.07 -18.06 -2.79
C ARG A 25 -30.08 -16.69 -2.10
N ASP A 26 -28.91 -16.19 -1.70
CA ASP A 26 -28.77 -14.91 -0.99
C ASP A 26 -28.58 -13.69 -1.91
N LYS A 27 -28.72 -13.88 -3.24
CA LYS A 27 -28.35 -12.87 -4.25
C LYS A 27 -26.97 -12.27 -3.96
N PHE A 28 -26.01 -13.13 -3.61
CA PHE A 28 -24.70 -12.69 -3.17
C PHE A 28 -24.05 -11.84 -4.26
N ASN A 29 -23.86 -10.56 -3.97
CA ASN A 29 -23.18 -9.63 -4.85
C ASN A 29 -21.73 -9.51 -4.39
N ILE A 30 -20.83 -10.15 -5.13
CA ILE A 30 -19.40 -10.15 -4.82
C ILE A 30 -18.81 -8.74 -4.80
N SER A 31 -19.28 -7.85 -5.68
CA SER A 31 -18.82 -6.46 -5.74
C SER A 31 -19.21 -5.71 -4.48
N TYR A 32 -20.47 -5.86 -4.03
CA TYR A 32 -20.94 -5.24 -2.78
C TYR A 32 -20.19 -5.76 -1.55
N LYS A 33 -20.00 -7.09 -1.46
CA LYS A 33 -19.26 -7.69 -0.34
C LYS A 33 -17.83 -7.17 -0.29
N TRP A 34 -17.15 -7.14 -1.44
CA TRP A 34 -15.78 -6.64 -1.53
C TRP A 34 -15.68 -5.15 -1.18
N GLU A 35 -16.58 -4.30 -1.68
CA GLU A 35 -16.62 -2.87 -1.37
C GLU A 35 -16.89 -2.61 0.12
N SER A 36 -17.82 -3.37 0.71
CA SER A 36 -18.09 -3.33 2.15
C SER A 36 -16.86 -3.71 2.96
N ASP A 37 -16.20 -4.81 2.61
CA ASP A 37 -15.00 -5.28 3.32
C ASP A 37 -13.85 -4.28 3.19
N TRP A 38 -13.63 -3.74 2.00
CA TRP A 38 -12.64 -2.68 1.75
C TRP A 38 -12.91 -1.43 2.60
N THR A 39 -14.17 -1.00 2.69
CA THR A 39 -14.55 0.19 3.46
C THR A 39 -14.33 -0.01 4.97
N ILE A 40 -14.53 -1.22 5.48
CA ILE A 40 -14.36 -1.57 6.90
C ILE A 40 -12.87 -1.73 7.25
N GLU A 41 -12.12 -2.47 6.44
CA GLU A 41 -10.75 -2.85 6.74
C GLU A 41 -9.70 -1.90 6.15
N ASN A 42 -10.14 -0.78 5.57
CA ASN A 42 -9.36 0.06 4.65
C ASN A 42 -7.86 0.05 4.98
N PRO A 43 -7.03 -0.67 4.20
CA PRO A 43 -5.64 -0.90 4.52
C PRO A 43 -4.79 0.36 4.35
N ASP A 44 -5.33 1.43 3.74
CA ASP A 44 -4.71 2.72 3.83
C ASP A 44 -4.94 3.31 5.23
N ASN A 45 -3.86 3.52 5.98
CA ASN A 45 -3.96 4.14 7.31
C ASN A 45 -4.38 5.63 7.25
N GLN A 46 -4.61 6.16 6.04
CA GLN A 46 -4.73 7.59 5.74
C GLN A 46 -6.00 7.96 4.96
N LYS A 47 -6.87 6.99 4.58
CA LYS A 47 -8.13 7.23 3.85
C LYS A 47 -7.95 8.03 2.55
N LEU A 48 -6.85 7.80 1.86
CA LEU A 48 -6.49 8.49 0.63
C LEU A 48 -7.27 7.95 -0.57
N VAL A 49 -7.45 6.62 -0.64
CA VAL A 49 -8.14 5.94 -1.74
C VAL A 49 -9.58 5.62 -1.32
N ILE A 50 -10.48 6.54 -1.63
CA ILE A 50 -11.91 6.40 -1.31
C ILE A 50 -12.57 5.39 -2.26
N ASN A 51 -12.27 5.49 -3.55
CA ASN A 51 -12.77 4.57 -4.56
C ASN A 51 -11.59 3.83 -5.22
N PRO A 52 -11.40 2.53 -4.94
CA PRO A 52 -10.31 1.75 -5.52
C PRO A 52 -10.54 1.32 -6.97
N THR A 53 -11.74 1.56 -7.53
CA THR A 53 -12.09 1.18 -8.92
C THR A 53 -11.69 2.22 -9.96
N ILE A 54 -11.31 3.43 -9.53
CA ILE A 54 -10.87 4.49 -10.43
C ILE A 54 -9.34 4.53 -10.53
N ILE A 55 -8.86 5.03 -11.67
CA ILE A 55 -7.44 5.34 -11.85
C ILE A 55 -7.04 6.38 -10.82
N GLN A 56 -6.04 6.04 -9.99
CA GLN A 56 -5.54 6.93 -8.95
C GLN A 56 -4.59 7.97 -9.53
N PRO A 57 -4.49 9.16 -8.92
CA PRO A 57 -3.50 10.15 -9.32
C PRO A 57 -2.09 9.55 -9.36
N GLY A 58 -1.31 9.94 -10.36
CA GLY A 58 0.06 9.47 -10.55
C GLY A 58 0.22 8.17 -11.33
N PHE A 59 -0.86 7.57 -11.84
CA PHE A 59 -0.79 6.37 -12.69
C PHE A 59 0.14 6.54 -13.91
N GLU A 60 0.20 7.74 -14.49
CA GLU A 60 1.06 8.07 -15.64
C GLU A 60 2.51 8.42 -15.28
N LEU A 61 2.87 8.41 -13.98
CA LEU A 61 4.23 8.70 -13.56
C LEU A 61 5.20 7.61 -14.04
N LYS A 62 6.47 7.99 -14.21
CA LYS A 62 7.54 7.02 -14.42
C LYS A 62 7.56 6.01 -13.27
N ARG A 63 7.92 4.76 -13.60
CA ARG A 63 7.86 3.61 -12.69
C ARG A 63 8.51 3.88 -11.32
N ASN A 64 9.68 4.53 -11.29
CA ASN A 64 10.38 4.85 -10.05
C ASN A 64 9.55 5.79 -9.15
N THR A 65 9.11 6.94 -9.66
CA THR A 65 8.28 7.90 -8.91
C THR A 65 6.94 7.28 -8.51
N TRP A 66 6.33 6.48 -9.38
CA TRP A 66 5.07 5.79 -9.09
C TRP A 66 5.21 4.78 -7.94
N VAL A 67 6.32 4.03 -7.91
CA VAL A 67 6.62 3.10 -6.81
C VAL A 67 6.82 3.86 -5.50
N THR A 68 7.61 4.94 -5.50
CA THR A 68 7.81 5.80 -4.32
C THR A 68 6.47 6.33 -3.80
N LEU A 69 5.62 6.86 -4.68
CA LEU A 69 4.28 7.36 -4.34
C LEU A 69 3.42 6.29 -3.63
N ASN A 70 3.37 5.08 -4.17
CA ASN A 70 2.55 4.01 -3.58
C ASN A 70 3.09 3.51 -2.23
N ARG A 71 4.42 3.51 -2.06
CA ARG A 71 5.03 3.17 -0.78
C ARG A 71 4.77 4.25 0.28
N ILE A 72 4.70 5.51 -0.13
CA ILE A 72 4.24 6.60 0.74
C ILE A 72 2.78 6.42 1.16
N ARG A 73 1.88 6.24 0.18
CA ARG A 73 0.43 6.07 0.42
C ARG A 73 0.10 4.93 1.38
N THR A 74 0.81 3.81 1.23
CA THR A 74 0.60 2.64 2.08
C THR A 74 1.32 2.74 3.43
N GLY A 75 2.26 3.69 3.58
CA GLY A 75 3.16 3.74 4.74
C GLY A 75 4.18 2.58 4.77
N HIS A 76 4.26 1.77 3.71
CA HIS A 76 5.07 0.57 3.63
C HIS A 76 6.05 0.67 2.46
N GLY A 77 7.33 0.49 2.74
CA GLY A 77 8.40 0.55 1.74
C GLY A 77 9.74 0.14 2.35
N ARG A 78 10.82 0.35 1.62
CA ARG A 78 12.22 0.14 2.03
C ARG A 78 12.72 1.24 2.98
N SER A 79 11.86 1.63 3.91
CA SER A 79 12.24 2.51 5.03
C SER A 79 13.19 1.79 5.97
N GLY A 80 14.02 2.54 6.71
CA GLY A 80 14.94 1.97 7.70
C GLY A 80 14.26 1.02 8.70
N HIS A 81 13.05 1.35 9.14
CA HIS A 81 12.22 0.48 10.00
C HIS A 81 11.97 -0.90 9.38
N ILE A 82 11.48 -0.93 8.14
CA ILE A 82 11.18 -2.19 7.43
C ILE A 82 12.46 -2.95 7.10
N MET A 83 13.52 -2.24 6.71
CA MET A 83 14.81 -2.86 6.37
C MET A 83 15.49 -3.50 7.58
N TYR A 84 15.39 -2.88 8.76
CA TYR A 84 15.83 -3.46 10.02
C TYR A 84 15.00 -4.69 10.39
N LYS A 85 13.66 -4.59 10.29
CA LYS A 85 12.75 -5.71 10.54
C LYS A 85 13.04 -6.93 9.65
N TRP A 86 13.55 -6.73 8.44
CA TRP A 86 13.97 -7.81 7.53
C TRP A 86 15.43 -8.23 7.67
N GLY A 87 16.18 -7.68 8.62
CA GLY A 87 17.60 -7.99 8.81
C GLY A 87 18.53 -7.48 7.71
N MET A 88 18.05 -6.57 6.85
CA MET A 88 18.86 -5.93 5.80
C MET A 88 19.61 -4.69 6.31
N ARG A 89 19.27 -4.20 7.49
CA ARG A 89 19.98 -3.15 8.22
C ARG A 89 20.25 -3.59 9.66
N VAL A 90 21.35 -3.09 10.22
CA VAL A 90 21.72 -3.30 11.63
C VAL A 90 20.87 -2.44 12.56
N THR A 91 20.41 -1.27 12.10
CA THR A 91 19.57 -0.34 12.88
C THR A 91 18.42 0.20 12.03
N GLU A 92 17.32 0.56 12.69
CA GLU A 92 16.20 1.27 12.06
C GLU A 92 16.33 2.81 12.08
N THR A 93 17.35 3.32 12.78
CA THR A 93 17.57 4.75 13.00
C THR A 93 17.75 5.52 11.68
N CYS A 94 17.21 6.73 11.65
CA CYS A 94 17.45 7.66 10.56
C CYS A 94 18.80 8.37 10.73
N ASP A 95 19.44 8.75 9.63
CA ASP A 95 20.65 9.58 9.60
C ASP A 95 20.44 10.99 10.16
N CYS A 96 19.18 11.45 10.24
CA CYS A 96 18.82 12.66 10.97
C CYS A 96 18.82 12.48 12.51
N GLY A 97 19.14 11.28 13.02
CA GLY A 97 19.18 10.94 14.44
C GLY A 97 17.85 10.45 15.03
N TYR A 98 16.77 10.35 14.23
CA TYR A 98 15.49 9.84 14.71
C TYR A 98 15.54 8.33 14.95
N GLU A 99 14.90 7.85 16.01
CA GLU A 99 15.01 6.46 16.49
C GLU A 99 14.58 5.41 15.45
N SER A 100 13.53 5.70 14.68
CA SER A 100 12.99 4.78 13.68
C SER A 100 12.60 5.51 12.39
N GLN A 101 13.32 5.22 11.31
CA GLN A 101 13.05 5.78 9.99
C GLN A 101 11.84 5.05 9.36
N THR A 102 10.63 5.51 9.70
CA THR A 102 9.38 5.09 9.05
C THR A 102 9.04 6.00 7.86
N ILE A 103 8.12 5.56 6.99
CA ILE A 103 7.60 6.41 5.91
C ILE A 103 7.00 7.71 6.46
N ASN A 104 6.19 7.62 7.53
CA ASN A 104 5.60 8.78 8.17
C ASN A 104 6.66 9.76 8.71
N HIS A 105 7.73 9.24 9.30
CA HIS A 105 8.86 10.06 9.71
C HIS A 105 9.49 10.80 8.51
N ILE A 106 9.77 10.08 7.41
CA ILE A 106 10.38 10.66 6.21
C ILE A 106 9.52 11.78 5.62
N THR A 107 8.19 11.58 5.54
CA THR A 107 7.29 12.54 4.90
C THR A 107 6.94 13.73 5.78
N THR A 108 6.91 13.60 7.11
CA THR A 108 6.33 14.63 8.01
C THR A 108 7.27 15.17 9.11
N LYS A 109 8.36 14.47 9.45
CA LYS A 109 9.18 14.80 10.64
C LYS A 109 10.68 14.92 10.36
N CYS A 110 11.18 14.27 9.32
CA CYS A 110 12.61 14.16 9.06
C CYS A 110 13.22 15.52 8.76
N SER A 111 14.17 15.99 9.58
CA SER A 111 14.84 17.27 9.38
C SER A 111 15.64 17.38 8.08
N ILE A 112 15.96 16.25 7.45
CA ILE A 112 16.71 16.19 6.18
C ILE A 112 15.77 16.07 4.97
N ARG A 113 14.65 15.34 5.10
CA ARG A 113 13.86 14.87 3.95
C ARG A 113 12.39 15.25 3.96
N VAL A 114 11.90 15.88 5.03
CA VAL A 114 10.48 16.23 5.17
C VAL A 114 9.96 16.92 3.91
N PHE A 115 8.79 16.48 3.46
CA PHE A 115 8.09 17.20 2.40
C PHE A 115 7.44 18.44 3.02
N PRO A 116 7.66 19.65 2.48
CA PRO A 116 7.13 20.88 3.09
C PRO A 116 5.61 21.02 3.02
N GLY A 117 4.92 20.24 2.19
CA GLY A 117 3.46 20.24 2.08
C GLY A 117 2.78 19.12 2.86
N THR A 118 1.56 18.80 2.46
CA THR A 118 0.69 17.81 3.11
C THR A 118 0.76 16.43 2.43
N MET A 119 0.21 15.41 3.09
CA MET A 119 0.08 14.09 2.50
C MET A 119 -0.88 14.09 1.30
N GLU A 120 -1.91 14.94 1.35
CA GLU A 120 -2.86 15.16 0.27
C GLU A 120 -2.16 15.72 -0.98
N ASP A 121 -1.19 16.61 -0.81
CA ASP A 121 -0.40 17.15 -1.93
C ASP A 121 0.44 16.06 -2.62
N ILE A 122 1.01 15.14 -1.84
CA ILE A 122 1.70 13.95 -2.35
C ILE A 122 0.71 13.03 -3.07
N HIS A 123 -0.45 12.76 -2.44
CA HIS A 123 -1.47 11.89 -3.01
C HIS A 123 -2.01 12.44 -4.33
N LEU A 124 -2.24 13.75 -4.43
CA LEU A 124 -2.73 14.42 -5.64
C LEU A 124 -1.64 14.68 -6.68
N VAL A 125 -0.39 14.32 -6.38
CA VAL A 125 0.74 14.39 -7.32
C VAL A 125 0.96 15.83 -7.79
N LYS A 126 0.91 16.78 -6.85
CA LYS A 126 1.27 18.18 -7.12
C LYS A 126 2.73 18.24 -7.60
N ASN A 127 3.05 19.24 -8.41
CA ASN A 127 4.35 19.35 -9.07
C ASN A 127 5.51 19.34 -8.06
N GLU A 128 5.34 20.02 -6.93
CA GLU A 128 6.31 20.08 -5.84
C GLU A 128 6.53 18.72 -5.19
N ALA A 129 5.47 17.93 -5.01
CA ALA A 129 5.56 16.59 -4.45
C ALA A 129 6.24 15.61 -5.42
N VAL A 130 5.97 15.73 -6.72
CA VAL A 130 6.65 14.94 -7.75
C VAL A 130 8.13 15.25 -7.78
N GLU A 131 8.50 16.52 -7.73
CA GLU A 131 9.89 16.95 -7.74
C GLU A 131 10.62 16.51 -6.47
N TRP A 132 9.97 16.64 -5.31
CA TRP A 132 10.49 16.10 -4.06
C TRP A 132 10.71 14.58 -4.12
N MET A 133 9.75 13.79 -4.64
CA MET A 133 9.90 12.33 -4.78
C MET A 133 11.04 11.92 -5.73
N LYS A 134 11.33 12.72 -6.77
CA LYS A 134 12.42 12.45 -7.71
C LYS A 134 13.79 12.73 -7.10
N ASN A 135 13.88 13.74 -6.23
CA ASN A 135 15.12 14.17 -5.59
C ASN A 135 15.35 13.52 -4.22
N LEU A 136 14.44 12.64 -3.80
CA LEU A 136 14.62 11.84 -2.60
C LEU A 136 15.81 10.89 -2.80
N ASP A 137 16.79 10.98 -1.91
CA ASP A 137 17.99 10.14 -1.90
C ASP A 137 17.74 8.74 -1.32
N LEU A 138 16.50 8.45 -0.92
CA LEU A 138 16.06 7.14 -0.47
C LEU A 138 15.26 6.43 -1.56
N GLU A 139 15.64 5.19 -1.84
CA GLU A 139 14.80 4.25 -2.60
C GLU A 139 13.71 3.69 -1.68
N LEU A 140 12.73 4.53 -1.30
CA LEU A 140 11.54 4.10 -0.55
C LEU A 140 10.91 2.96 -1.27
#